data_AF-A0A0J6E1P8-F1
#
_entry.id   AF-A0A0J6E1P8-F1
#
_cell.length_a   1.000
_cell.length_b   1.000
_cell.length_c   1.000
_cell.angle_alpha   90.00
_cell.angle_beta   90.00
_cell.angle_gamma   90.00
#
_symmetry.space_group_name_H-M   'P 1'
#
loop_
_entity.id
_entity.type
_entity.pdbx_description
1 polymer ?
#
loop_
_entity_poly.entity_id
_entity_poly.type
_entity_poly.pdbx_seq_one_letter_code
_entity_poly.pdbx_strand_id
1 'polypeptide(L)'
;MEKIMEQILMWLGCICVLAGIIAGFVVYDKDVAEAAETSKEISDKLYDNSYAQAEYKTNNAQANSMKTSVFFVVLSGVFSGAILFSIAVIIRILNDSKEQARETKDYVRLIKARTGAAE
;
A
#
# COMPACT_ATOMS: atom_id res chain seq x y z
N MET A 1 8.11 -20.43 -15.14
CA MET A 1 8.02 -18.96 -15.36
C MET A 1 6.85 -18.35 -14.58
N GLU A 2 5.64 -18.89 -14.69
CA GLU A 2 4.44 -18.33 -14.02
C GLU A 2 4.55 -18.28 -12.48
N LYS A 3 5.08 -19.32 -11.81
CA LYS A 3 5.29 -19.34 -10.35
C LYS A 3 6.34 -18.32 -9.86
N ILE A 4 7.35 -18.02 -10.68
CA ILE A 4 8.38 -17.01 -10.39
C ILE A 4 7.78 -15.60 -10.51
N MET A 5 6.91 -15.39 -11.50
CA MET A 5 6.24 -14.10 -11.72
C MET A 5 5.29 -13.75 -10.56
N GLU A 6 4.54 -14.72 -10.02
CA GLU A 6 3.71 -14.54 -8.82
C GLU A 6 4.54 -14.05 -7.61
N GLN A 7 5.63 -14.74 -7.31
CA GLN A 7 6.51 -14.38 -6.19
C GLN A 7 7.09 -12.97 -6.37
N ILE A 8 7.54 -12.62 -7.58
CA ILE A 8 8.07 -11.28 -7.87
C ILE A 8 7.02 -10.20 -7.65
N LEU A 9 5.78 -10.41 -8.11
CA LEU A 9 4.67 -9.48 -7.93
C LEU A 9 4.29 -9.30 -6.44
N MET A 10 4.27 -10.39 -5.65
CA MET A 10 4.03 -10.31 -4.21
C MET A 10 5.13 -9.51 -3.50
N TRP A 11 6.40 -9.78 -3.81
CA TRP A 11 7.54 -9.05 -3.22
C TRP A 11 7.53 -7.57 -3.61
N LEU A 12 7.26 -7.24 -4.87
CA LEU A 12 7.09 -5.85 -5.33
C LEU A 12 5.96 -5.14 -4.59
N GLY A 13 4.81 -5.82 -4.40
CA GLY A 13 3.71 -5.29 -3.60
C GLY A 13 4.15 -4.93 -2.18
N CYS A 14 4.84 -5.83 -1.48
CA CYS A 14 5.38 -5.58 -0.14
C CYS A 14 6.39 -4.43 -0.12
N ILE A 15 7.27 -4.34 -1.11
CA ILE A 15 8.27 -3.26 -1.21
C ILE A 15 7.57 -1.91 -1.42
N CYS A 16 6.51 -1.84 -2.24
CA CYS A 16 5.72 -0.61 -2.42
C CYS A 16 5.09 -0.13 -1.11
N VAL A 17 4.54 -1.04 -0.30
CA VAL A 17 3.99 -0.70 1.02
C VAL A 17 5.08 -0.15 1.93
N LEU A 18 6.21 -0.84 2.03
CA LEU A 18 7.34 -0.40 2.86
C LEU A 18 7.90 0.95 2.41
N ALA A 19 8.05 1.15 1.10
CA ALA A 19 8.51 2.42 0.53
C ALA A 19 7.55 3.57 0.84
N GLY A 20 6.23 3.34 0.77
CA GLY A 20 5.23 4.33 1.14
C GLY A 20 5.28 4.72 2.62
N ILE A 21 5.48 3.75 3.50
CA ILE A 21 5.65 4.00 4.94
C ILE A 21 6.91 4.84 5.19
N ILE A 22 8.05 4.44 4.60
CA ILE A 22 9.33 5.17 4.74
C ILE A 22 9.21 6.59 4.19
N ALA A 23 8.62 6.77 3.01
CA ALA A 23 8.39 8.08 2.41
C ALA A 23 7.48 8.95 3.30
N GLY A 24 6.45 8.36 3.94
CA GLY A 24 5.63 9.05 4.93
C GLY A 24 6.43 9.57 6.12
N PHE A 25 7.39 8.78 6.63
CA PHE A 25 8.32 9.23 7.67
C PHE A 25 9.25 10.35 7.20
N VAL A 26 9.72 10.33 5.95
CA VAL A 26 10.59 11.38 5.40
C VAL A 26 9.84 12.70 5.22
N VAL A 27 8.56 12.64 4.84
CA VAL A 27 7.70 13.82 4.67
C VAL A 27 7.23 14.39 6.01
N TYR A 28 7.32 13.61 7.09
CA TYR A 28 7.01 14.09 8.43
C TYR A 28 8.13 14.99 8.97
N ASP A 29 7.84 16.28 9.08
CA ASP A 29 8.73 17.27 9.66
C ASP A 29 8.36 17.51 11.13
N LYS A 30 9.29 17.19 12.03
CA LYS A 30 9.10 17.39 13.48
C LYS A 30 9.02 18.86 13.85
N ASP A 31 9.77 19.72 13.17
CA ASP A 31 9.86 21.14 13.51
C ASP A 31 8.52 21.83 13.22
N VAL A 32 7.85 21.43 12.15
CA VAL A 32 6.49 21.91 11.81
C VAL A 32 5.45 21.46 12.85
N ALA A 33 5.58 20.23 13.38
CA ALA A 33 4.70 19.75 14.43
C ALA A 33 4.90 20.51 15.75
N GLU A 34 6.16 20.73 16.15
CA GLU A 34 6.52 21.47 17.36
C GLU A 34 6.16 22.96 17.26
N ALA A 35 6.31 23.57 16.09
CA ALA A 35 5.90 24.95 15.85
C ALA A 35 4.38 25.15 16.01
N ALA A 36 3.56 24.17 15.61
CA ALA A 36 2.11 24.23 15.81
C ALA A 36 1.72 24.10 17.29
N GLU A 37 2.40 23.26 18.07
CA GLU A 37 2.16 23.16 19.51
C GLU A 37 2.62 24.42 20.27
N THR A 38 3.81 24.91 19.95
CA THR A 38 4.40 26.10 20.58
C THR A 38 3.56 27.34 20.28
N SER A 39 3.16 27.55 19.01
CA SER A 39 2.32 28.68 18.62
C SER A 39 0.91 28.61 19.22
N LYS A 40 0.37 27.41 19.45
CA LYS A 40 -0.88 27.22 20.19
C LYS A 40 -0.73 27.71 21.63
N GLU A 41 0.33 27.29 22.32
CA GLU A 41 0.60 27.71 23.70
C GLU A 41 0.79 29.23 23.80
N ILE A 42 1.49 29.84 22.84
CA ILE A 42 1.70 31.29 22.78
C ILE A 42 0.37 32.03 22.50
N SER A 43 -0.44 31.54 21.56
CA SER A 43 -1.76 32.11 21.26
C SER A 43 -2.71 32.02 22.46
N ASP A 44 -2.67 30.92 23.22
CA ASP A 44 -3.51 30.75 24.41
C ASP A 44 -3.06 31.69 25.56
N LYS A 45 -1.75 31.93 25.70
CA LYS A 45 -1.19 32.87 26.71
C LYS A 45 -1.36 34.34 26.32
N LEU A 46 -1.34 34.67 25.04
CA LEU A 46 -1.44 36.03 24.50
C LEU A 46 -2.72 36.18 23.66
N TYR A 47 -3.86 35.76 24.22
CA TYR A 47 -5.13 35.68 23.49
C TYR A 47 -5.56 37.00 22.83
N ASP A 48 -5.22 38.14 23.44
CA ASP A 48 -5.57 39.48 22.92
C ASP A 48 -4.61 40.00 21.84
N ASN A 49 -3.54 39.25 21.54
CA ASN A 49 -2.54 39.62 20.53
C ASN A 49 -2.89 39.03 19.16
N SER A 50 -3.27 39.90 18.22
CA SER A 50 -3.63 39.53 16.85
C SER A 50 -2.49 38.83 16.08
N TYR A 51 -1.23 39.16 16.38
CA TYR A 51 -0.07 38.51 15.76
C TYR A 51 0.07 37.06 16.24
N ALA A 52 -0.09 36.81 17.54
CA ALA A 52 0.00 35.47 18.11
C ALA A 52 -1.10 34.53 17.57
N GLN A 53 -2.33 35.04 17.41
CA GLN A 53 -3.39 34.27 16.78
C GLN A 53 -3.14 33.99 15.29
N ALA A 54 -2.58 34.95 14.55
CA ALA A 54 -2.27 34.78 13.13
C ALA A 54 -1.15 33.75 12.91
N GLU A 55 -0.13 33.79 13.77
CA GLU A 55 0.97 32.83 13.78
C GLU A 55 0.47 31.41 14.07
N TYR A 56 -0.37 31.25 15.11
CA TYR A 56 -1.01 29.96 15.40
C TYR A 56 -1.83 29.43 14.22
N LYS A 57 -2.66 30.25 13.59
CA LYS A 57 -3.46 29.82 12.42
C LYS A 57 -2.56 29.33 11.28
N THR A 58 -1.46 30.02 11.04
CA THR A 58 -0.50 29.68 9.98
C THR A 58 0.20 28.36 10.28
N ASN A 59 0.77 28.23 11.48
CA ASN A 59 1.49 27.03 11.89
C ASN A 59 0.55 25.81 11.97
N ASN A 60 -0.69 25.99 12.44
CA ASN A 60 -1.69 24.92 12.47
C ASN A 60 -2.11 24.51 11.04
N ALA A 61 -2.27 25.46 10.11
CA ALA A 61 -2.54 25.13 8.71
C ALA A 61 -1.37 24.36 8.07
N GLN A 62 -0.13 24.74 8.37
CA GLN A 62 1.06 24.06 7.88
C GLN A 62 1.17 22.64 8.46
N ALA A 63 0.95 22.46 9.76
CA ALA A 63 0.94 21.14 10.40
C ALA A 63 -0.18 20.24 9.87
N ASN A 64 -1.38 20.77 9.62
CA ASN A 64 -2.47 20.00 9.00
C ASN A 64 -2.15 19.62 7.55
N SER A 65 -1.55 20.53 6.78
CA SER A 65 -1.10 20.25 5.41
C SER A 65 -0.05 19.15 5.39
N MET A 66 0.92 19.20 6.30
CA MET A 66 1.93 18.17 6.48
C MET A 66 1.30 16.82 6.85
N LYS A 67 0.42 16.76 7.87
CA LYS A 67 -0.28 15.52 8.27
C LYS A 67 -1.07 14.92 7.11
N THR A 68 -1.76 15.76 6.34
CA THR A 68 -2.52 15.34 5.16
C THR A 68 -1.59 14.76 4.09
N SER A 69 -0.45 15.41 3.85
CA SER A 69 0.55 14.94 2.89
C SER A 69 1.14 13.59 3.30
N VAL A 70 1.53 13.43 4.57
CA VAL A 70 2.00 12.16 5.13
C VAL A 70 0.94 11.08 4.97
N PHE A 71 -0.32 11.37 5.29
CA PHE A 71 -1.43 10.43 5.13
C PHE A 71 -1.58 9.97 3.68
N PHE A 72 -1.60 10.88 2.70
CA PHE A 72 -1.74 10.52 1.30
C PHE A 72 -0.53 9.76 0.76
N VAL A 73 0.69 10.09 1.19
CA VAL A 73 1.91 9.37 0.80
C VAL A 73 1.84 7.92 1.30
N VAL A 74 1.55 7.71 2.59
CA VAL A 74 1.40 6.35 3.16
C VAL A 74 0.26 5.61 2.46
N LEU A 75 -0.89 6.27 2.28
CA LEU A 75 -2.07 5.66 1.65
C LEU A 75 -1.76 5.23 0.21
N SER A 76 -1.05 6.06 -0.57
CA SER A 76 -0.69 5.73 -1.95
C SER A 76 0.24 4.50 -2.04
N GLY A 77 1.19 4.37 -1.12
CA GLY A 77 2.06 3.19 -1.03
C GLY A 77 1.31 1.92 -0.63
N VAL A 78 0.42 2.02 0.36
CA VAL A 78 -0.45 0.91 0.76
C VAL A 78 -1.38 0.49 -0.38
N PHE A 79 -2.01 1.45 -1.04
CA PHE A 79 -2.97 1.19 -2.12
C PHE A 79 -2.31 0.57 -3.35
N SER A 80 -1.16 1.11 -3.79
CA SER A 80 -0.39 0.55 -4.90
C SER A 80 0.13 -0.86 -4.58
N GLY A 81 0.63 -1.09 -3.36
CA GLY A 81 1.04 -2.42 -2.90
C GLY A 81 -0.11 -3.41 -2.87
N ALA A 82 -1.29 -3.00 -2.40
CA ALA A 82 -2.49 -3.83 -2.37
C ALA A 82 -2.99 -4.23 -3.77
N ILE A 83 -2.91 -3.32 -4.75
CA ILE A 83 -3.24 -3.61 -6.15
C ILE A 83 -2.31 -4.70 -6.71
N LEU A 84 -0.99 -4.53 -6.55
CA LEU A 84 0.00 -5.50 -7.03
C LEU A 84 -0.18 -6.87 -6.38
N PHE A 85 -0.43 -6.89 -5.06
CA PHE A 85 -0.70 -8.12 -4.33
C PHE A 85 -1.99 -8.81 -4.80
N SER A 86 -3.06 -8.04 -5.03
CA SER A 86 -4.33 -8.57 -5.53
C SER A 86 -4.18 -9.18 -6.93
N ILE A 87 -3.42 -8.53 -7.81
CA ILE A 87 -3.10 -9.07 -9.14
C ILE A 87 -2.32 -10.39 -9.02
N ALA A 88 -1.34 -10.46 -8.10
CA ALA A 88 -0.59 -11.69 -7.86
C ALA A 88 -1.51 -12.85 -7.42
N VAL A 89 -2.45 -12.59 -6.51
CA VAL A 89 -3.43 -13.59 -6.05
C VAL A 89 -4.34 -14.04 -7.18
N ILE A 90 -4.81 -13.14 -8.04
CA ILE A 90 -5.63 -13.50 -9.20
C ILE A 90 -4.85 -14.43 -10.14
N ILE A 91 -3.58 -14.08 -10.44
CA ILE A 91 -2.72 -14.90 -11.29
C ILE A 91 -2.52 -16.30 -10.68
N ARG A 92 -2.30 -16.38 -9.37
CA ARG A 92 -2.19 -17.65 -8.64
C ARG A 92 -3.43 -18.52 -8.82
N ILE A 93 -4.62 -17.97 -8.57
CA ILE A 93 -5.90 -18.68 -8.70
C ILE A 93 -6.09 -19.19 -10.14
N LEU A 94 -5.74 -18.38 -11.15
CA LEU A 94 -5.83 -18.77 -12.56
C LEU A 94 -4.84 -19.89 -12.91
N ASN A 95 -3.64 -19.87 -12.35
CA ASN A 95 -2.64 -20.91 -12.59
C ASN A 95 -3.04 -22.23 -11.92
N ASP A 96 -3.52 -22.19 -10.68
CA ASP A 96 -3.99 -23.38 -9.95
C ASP A 96 -5.14 -24.06 -10.72
N SER A 97 -6.07 -23.28 -11.27
CA SER A 97 -7.16 -23.78 -12.11
C SER A 97 -6.67 -24.44 -13.42
N LYS A 98 -5.67 -23.84 -14.09
CA LYS A 98 -5.05 -24.44 -15.29
C LYS A 98 -4.30 -25.74 -14.97
N GLU A 99 -3.62 -25.80 -13.83
CA GLU A 99 -2.87 -26.98 -13.40
C GLU A 99 -3.83 -28.15 -13.12
N GLN A 100 -4.93 -27.92 -12.39
CA GLN A 100 -6.00 -28.91 -12.19
C GLN A 100 -6.64 -29.39 -13.49
N ALA A 101 -6.89 -28.49 -14.44
CA ALA A 101 -7.46 -28.86 -15.73
C ALA A 101 -6.51 -29.74 -16.57
N ARG A 102 -5.19 -29.55 -16.44
CA ARG A 102 -4.20 -30.42 -17.09
C ARG A 102 -4.16 -31.80 -16.44
N GLU A 103 -4.07 -31.86 -15.11
CA GLU A 103 -4.05 -33.14 -14.39
C GLU A 103 -5.29 -33.97 -14.72
N THR A 104 -6.47 -33.36 -14.71
CA THR A 104 -7.73 -34.05 -15.06
C THR A 104 -7.70 -34.61 -16.49
N LYS A 105 -7.17 -33.85 -17.47
CA LYS A 105 -7.01 -34.33 -18.85
C LYS A 105 -6.04 -35.50 -18.96
N ASP A 106 -4.94 -35.46 -18.23
CA ASP A 106 -3.94 -36.53 -18.23
C ASP A 106 -4.48 -37.80 -17.55
N TYR A 107 -5.23 -37.67 -16.45
CA TYR A 107 -5.95 -38.79 -15.84
C TYR A 107 -6.96 -39.43 -16.80
N VAL A 108 -7.76 -38.64 -17.51
CA VAL A 108 -8.72 -39.15 -18.50
C VAL A 108 -8.01 -39.87 -19.65
N ARG A 109 -6.87 -39.33 -20.14
CA ARG A 109 -6.04 -40.01 -21.15
C ARG A 109 -5.50 -41.34 -20.65
N LEU A 110 -4.96 -41.37 -19.43
CA LEU A 110 -4.42 -42.60 -18.84
C LEU A 110 -5.50 -43.66 -18.66
N ILE A 111 -6.70 -43.28 -18.23
CA ILE A 111 -7.85 -44.19 -18.11
C ILE A 111 -8.24 -44.71 -19.50
N LYS A 112 -8.40 -43.84 -20.50
CA LYS A 112 -8.77 -44.24 -21.88
C LYS A 112 -7.73 -45.18 -22.51
N ALA A 113 -6.44 -44.93 -22.27
CA ALA A 113 -5.36 -45.80 -22.71
C ALA A 113 -5.38 -47.18 -22.01
N ARG A 114 -5.80 -47.24 -20.75
CA ARG A 114 -5.90 -48.48 -19.97
C ARG A 114 -7.13 -49.32 -20.30
N THR A 115 -8.26 -48.67 -20.62
CA THR A 115 -9.53 -49.35 -20.90
C THR A 115 -9.65 -49.79 -22.37
N GLY A 116 -8.67 -49.48 -23.22
CA GLY A 116 -8.67 -49.93 -24.61
C GLY A 116 -9.84 -49.40 -25.42
N ALA A 117 -10.46 -48.29 -25.00
CA ALA A 117 -11.49 -47.59 -25.76
C ALA A 117 -10.86 -46.85 -26.95
N ALA A 118 -10.31 -47.63 -27.87
CA ALA A 118 -10.11 -47.24 -29.25
C ALA A 118 -11.48 -47.32 -29.94
N GLU A 119 -11.85 -46.24 -30.62
CA GLU A 119 -12.92 -46.26 -31.63
C GLU A 119 -12.58 -47.26 -32.74
#